data_AF-A0A5P9EUM2-F1
#
_entry.id   AF-A0A5P9EUM2-F1
#
_cell.length_a   1.000
_cell.length_b   1.000
_cell.length_c   1.000
_cell.angle_alpha   90.00
_cell.angle_beta   90.00
_cell.angle_gamma   90.00
#
_symmetry.space_group_name_H-M   'P 1'
#
loop_
_entity.id
_entity.type
_entity.pdbx_description
1 polymer ?
#
loop_
_entity_poly.entity_id
_entity_poly.type
_entity_poly.pdbx_seq_one_letter_code
_entity_poly.pdbx_strand_id
1 'polypeptide(L)'
;MEYEIDLCEELKEAKPGQGMRADFLYDGDDPQVEGVHMIWPELLDKNGEVVIDTTPGNIAKRGKANMWVVDEARRPYHAERIKIGTKGTWWRGGRIANVTVVSAEGLKC
;
A
#
# COMPACT_ATOMS: atom_id res chain seq x y z
N MET A 1 -5.53 6.68 0.95
CA MET A 1 -5.91 5.37 1.54
C MET A 1 -5.50 5.37 2.99
N GLU A 2 -6.09 4.52 3.82
CA GLU A 2 -5.66 4.31 5.20
C GLU A 2 -4.93 2.98 5.32
N TYR A 3 -3.87 2.96 6.13
CA TYR A 3 -3.08 1.76 6.38
C TYR A 3 -2.89 1.54 7.89
N GLU A 4 -2.69 0.28 8.27
CA GLU A 4 -2.23 -0.14 9.58
C GLU A 4 -1.10 -1.16 9.44
N ILE A 5 0.07 -0.84 9.98
CA ILE A 5 1.23 -1.74 9.98
C ILE A 5 0.90 -2.97 10.83
N ASP A 6 1.03 -4.13 10.20
CA ASP A 6 0.73 -5.46 10.73
C ASP A 6 1.68 -6.47 10.07
N LEU A 7 2.95 -6.41 10.50
CA LEU A 7 4.02 -7.26 9.95
C LEU A 7 3.72 -8.73 10.26
N CYS A 8 3.83 -9.61 9.26
CA CYS A 8 3.84 -11.05 9.49
C CYS A 8 5.11 -11.48 10.24
N GLU A 9 5.10 -12.69 10.81
CA GLU A 9 6.21 -13.22 11.62
C GLU A 9 7.56 -13.19 10.90
N GLU A 10 7.56 -13.51 9.60
CA GLU A 10 8.74 -13.52 8.74
C GLU A 10 9.35 -12.11 8.55
N LEU A 11 8.53 -11.06 8.72
CA LEU A 11 8.90 -9.67 8.52
C LEU A 11 8.87 -8.84 9.81
N LYS A 12 8.81 -9.46 10.99
CA LYS A 12 8.67 -8.74 12.28
C LYS A 12 9.77 -7.72 12.58
N GLU A 13 10.97 -7.92 12.04
CA GLU A 13 12.11 -7.00 12.16
C GLU A 13 12.20 -5.99 11.01
N ALA A 14 11.26 -6.03 10.06
CA ALA A 14 11.22 -5.08 8.96
C ALA A 14 10.97 -3.67 9.49
N LYS A 15 11.57 -2.69 8.82
CA LYS A 15 11.41 -1.27 9.12
C LYS A 15 10.78 -0.56 7.93
N PRO A 16 9.46 -0.69 7.70
CA PRO A 16 8.77 0.01 6.63
C PRO A 16 9.00 1.52 6.74
N GLY A 17 9.05 2.20 5.61
CA GLY A 17 9.43 3.60 5.53
C GLY A 17 8.92 4.23 4.24
N GLN A 18 9.07 5.55 4.13
CA GLN A 18 8.78 6.24 2.89
C GLN A 18 9.65 5.71 1.74
N GLY A 19 9.07 5.60 0.54
CA GLY A 19 9.76 5.10 -0.65
C GLY A 19 9.86 3.57 -0.72
N MET A 20 9.15 2.85 0.15
CA MET A 20 9.10 1.40 0.08
C MET A 20 8.36 0.92 -1.17
N ARG A 21 8.93 -0.09 -1.82
CA ARG A 21 8.30 -0.82 -2.93
C ARG A 21 7.54 -2.01 -2.36
N ALA A 22 6.42 -1.72 -1.73
CA ALA A 22 5.49 -2.73 -1.25
C ALA A 22 4.37 -2.87 -2.28
N ASP A 23 4.24 -4.05 -2.86
CA ASP A 23 3.18 -4.36 -3.81
C ASP A 23 1.84 -4.47 -3.08
N PHE A 24 0.74 -4.48 -3.82
CA PHE A 24 -0.61 -4.57 -3.28
C PHE A 24 -1.25 -5.90 -3.66
N LEU A 25 -1.72 -6.63 -2.66
CA LEU A 25 -2.56 -7.81 -2.81
C LEU A 25 -3.99 -7.43 -2.43
N TYR A 26 -4.96 -7.66 -3.32
CA TYR A 26 -6.37 -7.42 -2.98
C TYR A 26 -6.84 -8.43 -1.94
N ASP A 27 -7.75 -7.99 -1.06
CA ASP A 27 -8.37 -8.89 -0.09
C ASP A 27 -9.17 -9.99 -0.79
N GLY A 28 -8.95 -11.25 -0.41
CA GLY A 28 -9.56 -12.43 -1.02
C GLY A 28 -8.83 -13.01 -2.25
N ASP A 29 -7.82 -12.33 -2.79
CA ASP A 29 -7.00 -12.85 -3.89
C ASP A 29 -5.95 -13.84 -3.38
N ASP A 30 -5.63 -14.84 -4.20
CA ASP A 30 -4.46 -15.71 -4.01
C ASP A 30 -3.25 -15.10 -4.74
N PRO A 31 -2.16 -14.77 -4.03
CA PRO A 31 -0.97 -14.19 -4.65
C PRO A 31 -0.29 -15.11 -5.69
N GLN A 32 -0.61 -16.41 -5.73
CA GLN A 32 -0.12 -17.35 -6.75
C GLN A 32 -1.02 -17.42 -8.00
N VAL A 33 -2.27 -16.95 -7.92
CA VAL A 33 -3.25 -17.04 -9.00
C VAL A 33 -3.53 -15.65 -9.59
N GLU A 34 -4.01 -14.71 -8.79
CA GLU A 34 -4.28 -13.34 -9.20
C GLU A 34 -3.00 -12.48 -9.21
N GLY A 35 -2.02 -12.87 -8.40
CA GLY A 35 -0.74 -12.19 -8.28
C GLY A 35 -0.76 -11.02 -7.28
N VAL A 36 0.42 -10.42 -7.10
CA VAL A 36 0.57 -9.13 -6.41
C VAL A 36 0.81 -8.03 -7.44
N HIS A 37 0.42 -6.81 -7.12
CA HIS A 37 0.42 -5.72 -8.09
C HIS A 37 1.35 -4.61 -7.67
N MET A 38 2.10 -4.06 -8.62
CA MET A 38 2.99 -2.92 -8.39
C MET A 38 2.18 -1.64 -8.17
N ILE A 39 1.56 -1.55 -6.99
CA ILE A 39 0.78 -0.43 -6.52
C ILE A 39 1.45 0.05 -5.24
N TRP A 40 2.35 1.01 -5.37
CA TRP A 40 3.27 1.37 -4.30
C TRP A 40 2.77 2.55 -3.47
N PRO A 41 2.97 2.52 -2.14
CA PRO A 41 2.52 3.59 -1.29
C PRO A 41 3.49 4.78 -1.26
N GLU A 42 2.91 5.97 -1.19
CA GLU A 42 3.60 7.20 -0.84
C GLU A 42 2.94 7.75 0.42
N LEU A 43 3.69 7.71 1.52
CA LEU A 43 3.16 7.98 2.85
C LEU A 43 2.89 9.47 3.05
N LEU A 44 1.79 9.76 3.73
CA LEU A 44 1.35 11.12 4.05
C LEU A 44 1.46 11.40 5.55
N ASP A 45 1.82 12.63 5.89
CA ASP A 45 1.86 13.13 7.25
C ASP A 45 0.45 13.47 7.77
N LYS A 46 0.37 14.00 8.99
CA LYS A 46 -0.91 14.41 9.62
C LYS A 46 -1.62 15.56 8.89
N ASN A 47 -0.90 16.34 8.08
CA ASN A 47 -1.43 17.45 7.29
C ASN A 47 -1.87 16.98 5.90
N GLY A 48 -1.58 15.72 5.53
CA GLY A 48 -1.86 15.17 4.20
C GLY A 48 -0.73 15.39 3.20
N GLU A 49 0.43 15.88 3.65
CA GLU A 49 1.60 16.14 2.81
C GLU A 49 2.50 14.91 2.73
N VAL A 50 3.22 14.75 1.61
CA VAL A 50 4.16 13.64 1.44
C VAL A 50 5.26 13.70 2.50
N VAL A 51 5.44 12.60 3.24
CA VAL A 51 6.54 12.47 4.21
C VAL A 51 7.87 12.53 3.47
N ILE A 52 8.73 13.49 3.79
CA ILE A 52 10.05 13.65 3.15
C ILE A 52 11.15 12.81 3.82
N ASP A 53 10.95 12.41 5.07
CA ASP A 53 11.91 11.58 5.79
C ASP A 53 11.83 10.12 5.29
N THR A 54 12.91 9.68 4.64
CA THR A 54 13.04 8.32 4.11
C THR A 54 13.76 7.37 5.07
N THR A 55 13.97 7.77 6.32
CA THR A 55 14.61 6.92 7.34
C THR A 55 13.74 5.69 7.62
N PRO A 56 14.24 4.46 7.40
CA PRO A 56 13.46 3.25 7.63
C PRO A 56 12.95 3.12 9.07
N GLY A 57 11.67 2.81 9.23
CA GLY A 57 11.03 2.64 10.53
C GLY A 57 10.53 3.93 11.16
N ASN A 58 10.79 5.10 10.57
CA ASN A 58 10.26 6.37 11.06
C ASN A 58 8.88 6.70 10.47
N ILE A 59 7.91 5.79 10.65
CA ILE A 59 6.54 5.97 10.15
C ILE A 59 5.53 5.64 11.24
N ALA A 60 4.37 6.29 11.18
CA ALA A 60 3.27 5.99 12.09
C ALA A 60 2.72 4.58 11.83
N LYS A 61 2.35 3.86 12.90
CA LYS A 61 1.72 2.53 12.81
C LYS A 61 0.40 2.57 12.02
N ARG A 62 -0.31 3.69 12.07
CA ARG A 62 -1.50 3.96 11.26
C ARG A 62 -1.35 5.32 10.60
N GLY A 63 -1.81 5.44 9.37
CA GLY A 63 -1.70 6.69 8.64
C GLY A 63 -2.41 6.65 7.31
N LYS A 64 -2.13 7.67 6.50
CA LYS A 64 -2.64 7.77 5.13
C LYS A 64 -1.50 7.66 4.12
N ALA A 65 -1.83 7.15 2.95
CA ALA A 65 -0.92 7.08 1.82
C ALA A 65 -1.67 7.38 0.51
N ASN A 66 -0.98 8.00 -0.43
CA ASN A 66 -1.28 7.83 -1.85
C ASN A 66 -0.85 6.42 -2.26
N MET A 67 -1.47 5.83 -3.29
CA MET A 67 -0.89 4.66 -3.94
C MET A 67 -0.77 4.87 -5.44
N TRP A 68 0.39 4.50 -5.95
CA TRP A 68 0.82 4.70 -7.32
C TRP A 68 0.74 3.38 -8.08
N VAL A 69 -0.14 3.31 -9.07
CA VAL A 69 -0.20 2.19 -10.01
C VAL A 69 0.98 2.30 -10.98
N VAL A 70 2.04 1.55 -10.72
CA VAL A 70 3.31 1.66 -11.44
C VAL A 70 3.23 1.04 -12.83
N ASP A 71 2.51 -0.07 -12.99
CA ASP A 71 2.30 -0.70 -14.29
C ASP A 71 1.15 -0.02 -15.04
N GLU A 72 1.51 0.81 -16.02
CA GLU A 72 0.56 1.57 -16.82
C GLU A 72 -0.43 0.68 -17.58
N ALA A 73 0.02 -0.49 -18.05
CA ALA A 73 -0.82 -1.42 -18.81
C ALA A 73 -1.91 -2.04 -17.93
N ARG A 74 -1.70 -2.07 -16.61
CA ARG A 74 -2.63 -2.60 -15.61
C ARG A 74 -3.56 -1.53 -15.02
N ARG A 75 -3.37 -0.24 -15.34
CA ARG A 75 -4.25 0.84 -14.84
C ARG A 75 -5.74 0.59 -15.11
N PRO A 76 -6.19 0.14 -16.30
CA PRO A 76 -7.62 -0.14 -16.53
C PRO A 76 -8.16 -1.23 -15.59
N TYR A 77 -7.40 -2.30 -15.42
CA TYR A 77 -7.75 -3.39 -14.50
C TYR A 77 -7.89 -2.90 -13.04
N HIS A 78 -6.96 -2.05 -12.59
CA HIS A 78 -7.03 -1.50 -11.24
C HIS A 78 -8.13 -0.44 -11.07
N ALA A 79 -8.43 0.35 -12.10
CA ALA A 79 -9.50 1.32 -12.09
C ALA A 79 -10.89 0.67 -11.90
N GLU A 80 -11.09 -0.54 -12.42
CA GLU A 80 -12.33 -1.29 -12.23
C GLU A 80 -12.49 -1.88 -10.82
N ARG A 81 -11.37 -2.30 -10.20
CA ARG A 81 -11.35 -2.99 -8.90
C ARG A 81 -11.23 -2.04 -7.70
N ILE A 82 -10.50 -0.94 -7.82
CA ILE A 82 -10.25 -0.01 -6.72
C ILE A 82 -11.42 0.96 -6.58
N LYS A 83 -12.13 0.83 -5.48
CA LYS A 83 -13.25 1.70 -5.09
C LYS A 83 -13.10 2.04 -3.61
N ILE A 84 -13.82 3.06 -3.15
CA ILE A 84 -13.91 3.33 -1.71
C ILE A 84 -14.44 2.07 -1.01
N GLY A 85 -13.77 1.65 0.05
CA GLY A 85 -14.03 0.41 0.77
C GLY A 85 -13.23 -0.81 0.29
N THR A 86 -12.53 -0.73 -0.86
CA THR A 86 -11.64 -1.82 -1.29
C THR A 86 -10.56 -2.04 -0.24
N LYS A 87 -10.40 -3.30 0.17
CA LYS A 87 -9.38 -3.75 1.12
C LYS A 87 -8.26 -4.45 0.39
N GLY A 88 -7.08 -4.43 1.01
CA GLY A 88 -5.96 -5.23 0.58
C GLY A 88 -4.82 -5.15 1.56
N THR A 89 -3.68 -5.65 1.12
CA THR A 89 -2.48 -5.80 1.92
C THR A 89 -1.29 -5.24 1.18
N TRP A 90 -0.47 -4.45 1.87
CA TRP A 90 0.90 -4.20 1.40
C TRP A 90 1.73 -5.46 1.57
N TRP A 91 2.31 -5.91 0.47
CA TRP A 91 2.96 -7.20 0.35
C TRP A 91 4.40 -7.04 -0.15
N ARG A 92 5.33 -7.69 0.55
CA ARG A 92 6.74 -7.79 0.13
C ARG A 92 7.34 -9.12 0.62
N GLY A 93 7.00 -10.20 -0.08
CA GLY A 93 7.33 -11.56 0.37
C GLY A 93 6.58 -12.00 1.64
N GLY A 94 5.61 -11.20 2.08
CA GLY A 94 4.83 -11.34 3.30
C GLY A 94 4.03 -10.06 3.57
N ARG A 95 3.08 -10.13 4.52
CA ARG A 95 2.22 -8.99 4.87
C ARG A 95 3.00 -7.92 5.65
N ILE A 96 2.88 -6.67 5.20
CA ILE A 96 3.44 -5.48 5.87
C ILE A 96 2.34 -4.70 6.61
N ALA A 97 1.20 -4.49 5.94
CA ALA A 97 0.14 -3.63 6.45
C ALA A 97 -1.21 -4.04 5.86
N ASN A 98 -2.26 -3.84 6.65
CA ASN A 98 -3.64 -3.88 6.18
C ASN A 98 -4.00 -2.50 5.61
N VAL A 99 -4.68 -2.47 4.47
CA VAL A 99 -4.96 -1.24 3.72
C VAL A 99 -6.44 -1.17 3.36
N THR A 100 -7.03 0.01 3.50
CA THR A 100 -8.39 0.30 3.03
C THR A 100 -8.41 1.58 2.20
N VAL A 101 -9.04 1.50 1.03
CA VAL A 101 -9.24 2.65 0.15
C VAL A 101 -10.35 3.52 0.72
N VAL A 102 -10.00 4.74 1.16
CA VAL A 102 -10.95 5.69 1.76
C VAL A 102 -11.22 6.93 0.90
N SER A 103 -10.48 7.09 -0.21
CA SER A 103 -10.62 8.20 -1.15
C SER A 103 -10.13 7.77 -2.53
N ALA A 104 -10.83 8.22 -3.58
CA ALA A 104 -10.42 8.04 -4.97
C ALA A 104 -9.21 8.92 -5.34
N GLU A 105 -9.06 10.10 -4.73
CA GLU A 105 -7.95 11.02 -4.99
C GLU A 105 -6.60 10.46 -4.55
N GLY A 106 -6.62 9.54 -3.58
CA GLY A 106 -5.43 8.85 -3.09
C GLY A 106 -4.91 7.77 -4.04
N LEU A 107 -5.67 7.36 -5.06
CA LEU A 107 -5.14 6.51 -6.12
C LEU A 107 -4.51 7.40 -7.20
N LYS A 108 -3.25 7.15 -7.50
CA LYS A 108 -2.48 7.84 -8.53
C LYS A 108 -2.18 6.85 -9.65
N CYS A 109 -2.54 7.25 -10.86
CA CYS A 109 -2.24 6.52 -12.08
C CYS A 109 -1.10 7.23 -12.77
#